data_AF-A0A5B0LXJ8-F1
#
_entry.id   AF-A0A5B0LXJ8-F1
#
_cell.length_a   1.000
_cell.length_b   1.000
_cell.length_c   1.000
_cell.angle_alpha   90.00
_cell.angle_beta   90.00
_cell.angle_gamma   90.00
#
_symmetry.space_group_name_H-M   'P 1'
#
loop_
_entity.id
_entity.type
_entity.pdbx_description
1 polymer ?
#
loop_
_entity_poly.entity_id
_entity_poly.type
_entity_poly.pdbx_seq_one_letter_code
_entity_poly.pdbx_strand_id
1 'polypeptide(L)'
;MHIRDLVATIIETFAGSSIPQTNRQNQLLDTAFVVYKTIYRYNQGVLLQPDFPKPFCIRHPSLLDVLKYSMKMEKKCRIIEEPKKMIILIDENGICVGVGLPPYPAPPKDSKHIAHDVRALATLKEMVETPVCKLNLNQYPPLFVENPPSGPPQTPFSLNSKTKGDVRAPAKSLDASVSYQTYGFGLGGKKSAGVLDKKIACDGKSNSIKTEELQGHNDGWKENKIKPELPDPLRNYSKTLDNQALAKLRNGMTFYSKLTLAINLAFLPETTDVAVKAVDYLKDEGTDLVQERLKVEENVIIASRTVSVNTQIHTHCDRKNALLFDSVYFFGNHDGGNFLFPSLGVALTGLHGYSVHGPFRILYHGVAQYHFKQDILDAPYQFLLPFGATYSDSTYWLPIYPEYKSDSVREYFEKYHSESRDRTRNNQAKK
;
A
#
# COMPACT_ATOMS: atom_id res chain seq x y z
N MET A 1 -11.75 21.38 -10.18
CA MET A 1 -10.88 21.65 -11.33
C MET A 1 -10.93 20.47 -12.28
N HIS A 2 -11.08 20.74 -13.58
CA HIS A 2 -11.03 19.71 -14.62
C HIS A 2 -9.58 19.27 -14.84
N ILE A 3 -9.34 18.03 -15.25
CA ILE A 3 -7.98 17.48 -15.40
C ILE A 3 -7.12 18.27 -16.40
N ARG A 4 -7.74 18.79 -17.47
CA ARG A 4 -7.05 19.64 -18.46
C ARG A 4 -6.50 20.90 -17.82
N ASP A 5 -7.32 21.60 -17.03
CA ASP A 5 -6.92 22.81 -16.33
C ASP A 5 -5.83 22.50 -15.31
N LEU A 6 -5.98 21.41 -14.54
CA LEU A 6 -4.96 20.98 -13.57
C LEU A 6 -3.61 20.71 -14.24
N VAL A 7 -3.62 19.97 -15.36
CA VAL A 7 -2.41 19.64 -16.12
C VAL A 7 -1.78 20.89 -16.72
N ALA A 8 -2.58 21.78 -17.30
CA ALA A 8 -2.11 23.07 -17.82
C ALA A 8 -1.46 23.90 -16.72
N THR A 9 -2.13 24.09 -15.57
CA THR A 9 -1.59 24.82 -14.42
C THR A 9 -0.27 24.25 -13.93
N ILE A 10 -0.15 22.92 -13.79
CA ILE A 10 1.10 22.28 -13.35
C ILE A 10 2.22 22.51 -14.37
N ILE A 11 1.96 22.30 -15.66
CA ILE A 11 2.97 22.46 -16.71
C ILE A 11 3.39 23.93 -16.83
N GLU A 12 2.45 24.87 -16.90
CA GLU A 12 2.75 26.32 -16.97
C GLU A 12 3.59 26.78 -15.79
N THR A 13 3.28 26.28 -14.59
CA THR A 13 4.03 26.61 -13.37
C THR A 13 5.44 26.03 -13.41
N PHE A 14 5.56 24.70 -13.59
CA PHE A 14 6.82 24.01 -13.36
C PHE A 14 7.72 23.88 -14.60
N ALA A 15 7.16 23.85 -15.81
CA ALA A 15 7.96 23.92 -17.05
C ALA A 15 8.22 25.37 -17.51
N GLY A 16 7.47 26.34 -16.99
CA GLY A 16 7.58 27.75 -17.34
C GLY A 16 8.30 28.56 -16.27
N SER A 17 7.53 29.06 -15.31
CA SER A 17 7.95 30.17 -14.42
C SER A 17 8.67 29.75 -13.13
N SER A 18 8.50 28.52 -12.69
CA SER A 18 8.97 28.01 -11.40
C SER A 18 9.51 26.59 -11.53
N ILE A 19 10.70 26.44 -12.11
CA ILE A 19 11.37 25.14 -12.30
C ILE A 19 11.36 24.33 -10.99
N PRO A 20 10.94 23.05 -10.99
CA PRO A 20 10.94 22.20 -9.82
C PRO A 20 12.23 22.28 -9.01
N GLN A 21 12.10 22.65 -7.75
CA GLN A 21 13.16 22.65 -6.74
C GLN A 21 13.06 21.46 -5.80
N THR A 22 11.95 20.72 -5.83
CA THR A 22 11.74 19.52 -5.04
C THR A 22 11.32 18.34 -5.90
N ASN A 23 11.64 17.13 -5.45
CA ASN A 23 11.25 15.91 -6.17
C ASN A 23 9.73 15.74 -6.27
N ARG A 24 8.91 16.22 -5.31
CA ARG A 24 7.45 16.23 -5.48
C ARG A 24 7.00 17.14 -6.63
N GLN A 25 7.64 18.30 -6.79
CA GLN A 25 7.35 19.19 -7.91
C GLN A 25 7.71 18.52 -9.23
N ASN A 26 8.87 17.83 -9.29
CA ASN A 26 9.24 17.00 -10.44
C ASN A 26 8.20 15.89 -10.71
N GLN A 27 7.80 15.13 -9.70
CA GLN A 27 6.78 14.07 -9.86
C GLN A 27 5.45 14.59 -10.38
N LEU A 28 5.00 15.75 -9.91
CA LEU A 28 3.78 16.37 -10.40
C LEU A 28 3.93 16.79 -11.86
N LEU A 29 5.07 17.39 -12.21
CA LEU A 29 5.37 17.76 -13.59
C LEU A 29 5.42 16.53 -14.50
N ASP A 30 6.14 15.48 -14.12
CA ASP A 30 6.24 14.23 -14.86
C ASP A 30 4.86 13.59 -15.05
N THR A 31 4.05 13.52 -13.98
CA THR A 31 2.68 13.02 -14.04
C THR A 31 1.83 13.87 -14.97
N ALA A 32 1.95 15.20 -14.91
CA ALA A 32 1.21 16.10 -15.77
C ALA A 32 1.59 15.92 -17.24
N PHE A 33 2.87 15.69 -17.55
CA PHE A 33 3.31 15.37 -18.91
C PHE A 33 2.75 14.04 -19.43
N VAL A 34 2.71 12.99 -18.59
CA VAL A 34 2.09 11.72 -18.96
C VAL A 34 0.61 11.93 -19.31
N VAL A 35 -0.14 12.62 -18.44
CA VAL A 35 -1.56 12.89 -18.67
C VAL A 35 -1.75 13.80 -19.89
N TYR A 36 -0.94 14.85 -20.06
CA TYR A 36 -0.95 15.73 -21.23
C TYR A 36 -0.78 14.93 -22.52
N LYS A 37 0.21 14.02 -22.57
CA LYS A 37 0.48 13.18 -23.74
C LYS A 37 -0.71 12.26 -24.07
N THR A 38 -1.33 11.67 -23.05
CA THR A 38 -2.54 10.84 -23.22
C THR A 38 -3.72 11.64 -23.76
N ILE A 39 -3.92 12.85 -23.24
CA ILE A 39 -4.95 13.79 -23.70
C ILE A 39 -4.68 14.26 -25.14
N TYR A 40 -3.43 14.58 -25.46
CA TYR A 40 -3.00 15.00 -26.79
C TYR A 40 -3.24 13.88 -27.82
N ARG A 41 -2.83 12.65 -27.50
CA ARG A 41 -3.08 11.45 -28.34
C ARG A 41 -4.56 11.27 -28.62
N TYR A 42 -5.42 11.38 -27.60
CA TYR A 42 -6.87 11.33 -27.78
C TYR A 42 -7.38 12.43 -28.71
N ASN A 43 -6.94 13.68 -28.51
CA ASN A 43 -7.36 14.80 -29.34
C ASN A 43 -6.98 14.59 -30.81
N GLN A 44 -5.77 14.11 -31.10
CA GLN A 44 -5.36 13.79 -32.47
C GLN A 44 -6.12 12.59 -33.04
N GLY A 45 -6.33 11.55 -32.23
CA GLY A 45 -7.04 10.34 -32.62
C GLY A 45 -8.48 10.62 -33.05
N VAL A 46 -9.20 11.47 -32.31
CA VAL A 46 -10.61 11.82 -32.62
C VAL A 46 -10.74 12.59 -33.94
N LEU A 47 -9.71 13.35 -34.36
CA LEU A 47 -9.71 14.03 -35.66
C LEU A 47 -9.64 13.04 -36.83
N LEU A 48 -8.99 11.89 -36.62
CA LEU A 48 -8.82 10.84 -37.63
C LEU A 48 -9.95 9.81 -37.58
N GLN A 49 -10.42 9.49 -36.37
CA GLN A 49 -11.41 8.45 -36.09
C GLN A 49 -12.38 8.96 -35.00
N PRO A 50 -13.64 9.29 -35.32
CA PRO A 50 -14.58 9.85 -34.35
C PRO A 50 -14.87 8.97 -33.12
N ASP A 51 -14.73 7.64 -33.25
CA ASP A 51 -14.89 6.65 -32.18
C ASP A 51 -13.59 6.32 -31.43
N PHE A 52 -12.53 7.12 -31.61
CA PHE A 52 -11.26 6.92 -30.90
C PHE A 52 -11.49 6.83 -29.38
N PRO A 53 -11.01 5.76 -28.69
CA PRO A 53 -11.36 5.50 -27.30
C PRO A 53 -11.02 6.67 -26.37
N LYS A 54 -12.03 7.14 -25.63
CA LYS A 54 -11.85 8.21 -24.65
C LYS A 54 -11.07 7.70 -23.42
N PRO A 55 -9.90 8.29 -23.09
CA PRO A 55 -9.11 7.84 -21.96
C PRO A 55 -9.82 8.13 -20.64
N PHE A 56 -9.52 7.35 -19.61
CA PHE A 56 -10.14 7.41 -18.28
C PHE A 56 -10.15 8.83 -17.72
N CYS A 57 -9.02 9.54 -17.82
CA CYS A 57 -8.89 10.92 -17.32
C CYS A 57 -9.85 11.90 -18.00
N ILE A 58 -10.29 11.66 -19.25
CA ILE A 58 -11.29 12.50 -19.94
C ILE A 58 -12.72 11.99 -19.72
N ARG A 59 -12.91 10.69 -19.42
CA ARG A 59 -14.21 10.13 -19.02
C ARG A 59 -14.60 10.57 -17.59
N HIS A 60 -13.61 10.71 -16.72
CA HIS A 60 -13.76 11.10 -15.32
C HIS A 60 -12.81 12.25 -14.97
N PRO A 61 -13.10 13.48 -15.46
CA PRO A 61 -12.13 14.57 -15.49
C PRO A 61 -11.94 15.30 -14.16
N SER A 62 -12.69 14.96 -13.12
CA SER A 62 -12.49 15.51 -11.79
C SER A 62 -12.43 14.40 -10.75
N LEU A 63 -11.84 14.70 -9.59
CA LEU A 63 -11.83 13.78 -8.46
C LEU A 63 -13.25 13.35 -8.03
N LEU A 64 -14.24 14.23 -8.19
CA LEU A 64 -15.65 13.91 -7.93
C LEU A 64 -16.20 12.90 -8.93
N ASP A 65 -15.82 13.00 -10.21
CA ASP A 65 -16.24 12.04 -11.23
C ASP A 65 -15.58 10.67 -11.01
N VAL A 66 -14.30 10.65 -10.63
CA VAL A 66 -13.59 9.42 -10.23
C VAL A 66 -14.26 8.78 -9.01
N LEU A 67 -14.65 9.58 -8.01
CA LEU A 67 -15.38 9.09 -6.83
C LEU A 67 -16.72 8.47 -7.21
N LYS A 68 -17.54 9.18 -8.01
CA LYS A 68 -18.84 8.68 -8.49
C LYS A 68 -18.69 7.40 -9.30
N TYR A 69 -17.70 7.34 -10.19
CA TYR A 69 -17.39 6.14 -10.95
C TYR A 69 -17.00 4.98 -10.04
N SER A 70 -16.10 5.20 -9.09
CA SER A 70 -15.64 4.18 -8.15
C SER A 70 -16.78 3.63 -7.31
N MET A 71 -17.67 4.49 -6.78
CA MET A 71 -18.87 4.06 -6.06
C MET A 71 -19.81 3.19 -6.91
N LYS A 72 -19.93 3.48 -8.21
CA LYS A 72 -20.74 2.69 -9.15
C LYS A 72 -20.10 1.33 -9.42
N MET A 73 -18.78 1.29 -9.57
CA MET A 73 -18.03 0.10 -9.94
C MET A 73 -17.78 -0.84 -8.77
N GLU A 74 -17.69 -0.34 -7.54
CA GLU A 74 -17.61 -1.16 -6.32
C GLU A 74 -18.72 -2.21 -6.25
N LYS A 75 -19.93 -1.84 -6.67
CA LYS A 75 -21.11 -2.71 -6.72
C LYS A 75 -21.06 -3.78 -7.82
N LYS A 76 -20.03 -3.71 -8.67
CA LYS A 76 -19.87 -4.51 -9.88
C LYS A 76 -18.48 -5.13 -10.00
N CYS A 77 -17.69 -5.10 -8.92
CA CYS A 77 -16.34 -5.63 -8.94
C CYS A 77 -16.35 -7.10 -9.37
N ARG A 78 -15.59 -7.42 -10.41
CA ARG A 78 -15.41 -8.82 -10.84
C ARG A 78 -14.24 -9.42 -10.10
N ILE A 79 -14.43 -10.60 -9.51
CA ILE A 79 -13.30 -11.37 -8.96
C ILE A 79 -12.41 -11.81 -10.13
N ILE A 80 -11.13 -11.47 -10.06
CA ILE A 80 -10.10 -12.03 -10.93
C ILE A 80 -9.38 -13.09 -10.13
N GLU A 81 -9.46 -14.32 -10.61
CA GLU A 81 -8.82 -15.47 -9.98
C GLU A 81 -8.21 -16.35 -11.06
N GLU A 82 -6.92 -16.65 -10.89
CA GLU A 82 -6.17 -17.57 -11.72
C GLU A 82 -5.40 -18.49 -10.75
N PRO A 83 -5.80 -19.77 -10.62
CA PRO A 83 -5.20 -20.67 -9.65
C PRO A 83 -3.68 -20.76 -9.82
N LYS A 84 -2.95 -20.54 -8.72
CA LYS A 84 -1.47 -20.65 -8.65
C LYS A 84 -0.70 -19.67 -9.55
N LYS A 85 -1.35 -18.64 -10.12
CA LYS A 85 -0.67 -17.61 -10.91
C LYS A 85 -0.71 -16.25 -10.22
N MET A 86 0.37 -15.50 -10.39
CA MET A 86 0.40 -14.08 -10.07
C MET A 86 -0.53 -13.34 -11.04
N ILE A 87 -1.35 -12.44 -10.50
CA ILE A 87 -2.21 -11.53 -11.27
C ILE A 87 -1.56 -10.15 -11.22
N ILE A 88 -1.37 -9.53 -12.38
CA ILE A 88 -0.84 -8.17 -12.49
C ILE A 88 -1.91 -7.30 -13.13
N LEU A 89 -2.32 -6.25 -12.43
CA LEU A 89 -3.28 -5.26 -12.89
C LEU A 89 -2.52 -4.08 -13.50
N ILE A 90 -2.81 -3.77 -14.76
CA ILE A 90 -2.17 -2.70 -15.53
C ILE A 90 -3.23 -1.68 -15.91
N ASP A 91 -2.93 -0.40 -15.75
CA ASP A 91 -3.84 0.69 -16.13
C ASP A 91 -3.76 1.04 -17.63
N GLU A 92 -4.54 2.03 -18.07
CA GLU A 92 -4.57 2.47 -19.48
C GLU A 92 -3.25 3.08 -19.99
N ASN A 93 -2.33 3.45 -19.09
CA ASN A 93 -1.01 3.99 -19.43
C ASN A 93 0.11 2.96 -19.27
N GLY A 94 -0.21 1.68 -19.06
CA GLY A 94 0.77 0.63 -18.90
C GLY A 94 1.39 0.56 -17.50
N ILE A 95 0.86 1.27 -16.49
CA ILE A 95 1.40 1.28 -15.14
C ILE A 95 0.85 0.09 -14.35
N CYS A 96 1.72 -0.60 -13.61
CA CYS A 96 1.27 -1.64 -12.67
C CYS A 96 0.57 -0.99 -11.47
N VAL A 97 -0.71 -1.32 -11.28
CA VAL A 97 -1.58 -0.74 -10.26
C VAL A 97 -2.12 -1.78 -9.27
N GLY A 98 -1.67 -3.03 -9.37
CA GLY A 98 -1.97 -4.06 -8.38
C GLY A 98 -1.32 -5.39 -8.73
N VAL A 99 -0.89 -6.13 -7.71
CA VAL A 99 -0.35 -7.49 -7.85
C VAL A 99 -1.08 -8.40 -6.86
N GLY A 100 -1.76 -9.43 -7.38
CA GLY A 100 -2.35 -10.50 -6.58
C GLY A 100 -1.46 -11.73 -6.60
N LEU A 101 -1.14 -12.26 -5.42
CA LEU A 101 -0.34 -13.48 -5.28
C LEU A 101 -1.16 -14.59 -4.64
N PRO A 102 -1.13 -15.80 -5.23
CA PRO A 102 -1.69 -16.99 -4.59
C PRO A 102 -0.82 -17.42 -3.41
N PRO A 103 -1.32 -18.34 -2.57
CA PRO A 103 -0.54 -18.94 -1.50
C PRO A 103 0.73 -19.59 -2.06
N TYR A 104 1.83 -19.42 -1.33
CA TYR A 104 3.07 -20.09 -1.66
C TYR A 104 2.88 -21.62 -1.53
N PRO A 105 3.42 -22.43 -2.46
CA PRO A 105 3.25 -23.87 -2.40
C PRO A 105 3.74 -24.44 -1.06
N ALA A 106 2.94 -25.32 -0.48
CA ALA A 106 3.35 -26.09 0.69
C ALA A 106 4.62 -26.89 0.37
N PRO A 107 5.53 -27.04 1.34
CA PRO A 107 6.70 -27.88 1.16
C PRO A 107 6.28 -29.35 0.96
N PRO A 108 7.16 -30.18 0.38
CA PRO A 108 6.93 -31.62 0.26
C PRO A 108 6.55 -32.27 1.60
N LYS A 109 5.76 -33.35 1.58
CA LYS A 109 5.24 -34.01 2.80
C LYS A 109 6.34 -34.49 3.76
N ASP A 110 7.52 -34.78 3.25
CA ASP A 110 8.72 -35.22 3.96
C ASP A 110 9.64 -34.06 4.41
N SER A 111 9.27 -32.82 4.10
CA SER A 111 10.04 -31.64 4.50
C SER A 111 10.05 -31.46 6.02
N LYS A 112 11.24 -31.19 6.56
CA LYS A 112 11.41 -30.78 7.97
C LYS A 112 11.02 -29.31 8.20
N HIS A 113 10.74 -28.56 7.14
CA HIS A 113 10.38 -27.15 7.22
C HIS A 113 8.86 -26.97 7.32
N ILE A 114 8.43 -26.22 8.32
CA ILE A 114 7.04 -25.77 8.47
C ILE A 114 6.71 -24.79 7.33
N ALA A 115 5.56 -24.96 6.70
CA ALA A 115 5.06 -24.05 5.68
C ALA A 115 4.93 -22.60 6.21
N HIS A 116 5.17 -21.62 5.33
CA HIS A 116 5.23 -20.20 5.73
C HIS A 116 3.89 -19.68 6.27
N ASP A 117 2.80 -20.06 5.63
CA ASP A 117 1.42 -19.73 6.00
C ASP A 117 1.01 -20.37 7.34
N VAL A 118 1.37 -21.65 7.55
CA VAL A 118 1.14 -22.36 8.81
C VAL A 118 1.87 -21.68 9.96
N ARG A 119 3.14 -21.31 9.78
CA ARG A 119 3.94 -20.60 10.79
C ARG A 119 3.35 -19.22 11.11
N ALA A 120 2.95 -18.47 10.09
CA ALA A 120 2.35 -17.15 10.27
C ALA A 120 1.02 -17.25 11.01
N LEU A 121 0.13 -18.14 10.57
CA LEU A 121 -1.18 -18.35 11.19
C LEU A 121 -1.05 -18.80 12.65
N ALA A 122 -0.13 -19.72 12.97
CA ALA A 122 0.10 -20.15 14.34
C ALA A 122 0.50 -18.98 15.25
N THR A 123 1.41 -18.13 14.78
CA THR A 123 1.82 -16.93 15.53
C THR A 123 0.66 -15.96 15.74
N LEU A 124 -0.21 -15.78 14.74
CA LEU A 124 -1.37 -14.90 14.82
C LEU A 124 -2.44 -15.42 15.78
N LYS A 125 -2.73 -16.74 15.75
CA LYS A 125 -3.65 -17.39 16.68
C LYS A 125 -3.18 -17.23 18.12
N GLU A 126 -1.89 -17.44 18.37
CA GLU A 126 -1.32 -17.30 19.71
C GLU A 126 -1.46 -15.86 20.26
N MET A 127 -1.35 -14.83 19.41
CA MET A 127 -1.60 -13.44 19.82
C MET A 127 -3.04 -13.16 20.25
N VAL A 128 -4.00 -13.95 19.76
CA VAL A 128 -5.41 -13.85 20.14
C VAL A 128 -5.69 -14.69 21.39
N GLU A 129 -5.19 -15.92 21.42
CA GLU A 129 -5.38 -16.90 22.51
C GLU A 129 -4.69 -16.46 23.80
N THR A 130 -3.50 -15.89 23.67
CA THR A 130 -2.81 -15.17 24.75
C THR A 130 -3.13 -13.70 24.51
N PRO A 131 -4.06 -13.06 25.23
CA PRO A 131 -4.67 -11.75 24.87
C PRO A 131 -3.71 -10.55 25.00
N VAL A 132 -2.61 -10.62 24.26
CA VAL A 132 -1.58 -9.61 24.09
C VAL A 132 -2.02 -8.63 23.01
N CYS A 133 -1.51 -7.41 23.08
CA CYS A 133 -1.83 -6.32 22.16
C CYS A 133 -3.34 -5.93 22.10
N LYS A 134 -4.19 -6.51 22.95
CA LYS A 134 -5.64 -6.25 23.07
C LYS A 134 -6.43 -6.43 21.76
N LEU A 135 -6.10 -7.45 20.96
CA LEU A 135 -6.87 -7.77 19.75
C LEU A 135 -8.30 -8.18 20.11
N ASN A 136 -9.28 -7.33 19.75
CA ASN A 136 -10.69 -7.61 20.01
C ASN A 136 -11.34 -8.39 18.85
N LEU A 137 -11.95 -9.54 19.13
CA LEU A 137 -12.64 -10.35 18.11
C LEU A 137 -14.04 -9.83 17.73
N ASN A 138 -14.55 -8.85 18.48
CA ASN A 138 -15.94 -8.39 18.41
C ASN A 138 -16.06 -6.97 17.85
N GLN A 139 -15.12 -6.50 17.02
CA GLN A 139 -15.31 -5.22 16.30
C GLN A 139 -16.59 -5.25 15.47
N TYR A 140 -16.83 -6.38 14.79
CA TYR A 140 -18.07 -6.68 14.10
C TYR A 140 -18.37 -8.18 14.26
N PRO A 141 -19.60 -8.59 14.59
CA PRO A 141 -19.92 -10.00 14.74
C PRO A 141 -19.57 -10.78 13.46
N PRO A 142 -18.84 -11.91 13.56
CA PRO A 142 -18.58 -12.75 12.41
C PRO A 142 -19.90 -13.25 11.80
N LEU A 143 -20.01 -13.16 10.47
CA LEU A 143 -21.17 -13.66 9.74
C LEU A 143 -21.01 -15.16 9.51
N PHE A 144 -21.96 -15.96 9.97
CA PHE A 144 -22.04 -17.39 9.69
C PHE A 144 -23.11 -17.65 8.65
N VAL A 145 -22.79 -18.41 7.62
CA VAL A 145 -23.72 -18.73 6.53
C VAL A 145 -23.71 -20.22 6.20
N GLU A 146 -24.87 -20.75 5.80
CA GLU A 146 -24.97 -22.09 5.19
C GLU A 146 -24.50 -22.06 3.73
N ASN A 147 -24.85 -21.00 3.00
CA ASN A 147 -24.54 -20.82 1.58
C ASN A 147 -23.81 -19.49 1.35
N PRO A 148 -22.77 -19.45 0.47
CA PRO A 148 -22.08 -18.23 0.13
C PRO A 148 -23.03 -17.17 -0.46
N PRO A 149 -22.83 -15.87 -0.15
CA PRO A 149 -23.57 -14.78 -0.76
C PRO A 149 -23.43 -14.81 -2.29
N SER A 150 -24.55 -14.62 -3.01
CA SER A 150 -24.53 -14.55 -4.47
C SER A 150 -24.24 -13.14 -4.98
N GLY A 151 -23.70 -13.06 -6.20
CA GLY A 151 -23.41 -11.79 -6.88
C GLY A 151 -21.98 -11.26 -6.66
N PRO A 152 -21.69 -10.03 -7.12
CA PRO A 152 -20.36 -9.42 -6.99
C PRO A 152 -19.96 -9.24 -5.52
N PRO A 153 -18.69 -9.42 -5.14
CA PRO A 153 -18.23 -9.18 -3.77
C PRO A 153 -18.53 -7.75 -3.32
N GLN A 154 -19.24 -7.60 -2.20
CA GLN A 154 -19.62 -6.31 -1.62
C GLN A 154 -18.99 -6.13 -0.25
N THR A 155 -18.53 -4.92 0.04
CA THR A 155 -18.13 -4.54 1.41
C THR A 155 -19.35 -4.04 2.19
N PRO A 156 -19.46 -4.31 3.50
CA PRO A 156 -20.49 -3.70 4.35
C PRO A 156 -20.31 -2.19 4.51
N PHE A 157 -19.13 -1.64 4.19
CA PHE A 157 -18.76 -0.25 4.46
C PHE A 157 -18.31 0.48 3.18
N SER A 158 -19.18 0.48 2.16
CA SER A 158 -18.86 0.96 0.82
C SER A 158 -18.49 2.45 0.75
N LEU A 159 -17.77 2.80 -0.33
CA LEU A 159 -17.42 4.16 -0.66
C LEU A 159 -18.68 5.02 -0.81
N ASN A 160 -18.65 6.22 -0.24
CA ASN A 160 -19.81 7.11 -0.25
C ASN A 160 -19.41 8.58 -0.26
N SER A 161 -20.37 9.45 -0.56
CA SER A 161 -20.17 10.90 -0.65
C SER A 161 -19.85 11.57 0.69
N LYS A 162 -20.18 10.93 1.82
CA LYS A 162 -19.94 11.47 3.17
C LYS A 162 -18.48 11.27 3.58
N THR A 163 -17.98 10.05 3.44
CA THR A 163 -16.62 9.67 3.85
C THR A 163 -15.60 9.92 2.76
N LYS A 164 -15.99 9.82 1.48
CA LYS A 164 -15.12 10.01 0.30
C LYS A 164 -13.82 9.19 0.34
N GLY A 165 -13.85 8.06 1.07
CA GLY A 165 -12.69 7.21 1.32
C GLY A 165 -11.63 7.83 2.23
N ASP A 166 -11.97 8.86 3.00
CA ASP A 166 -11.11 9.52 3.99
C ASP A 166 -11.23 8.88 5.40
N VAL A 167 -12.17 7.95 5.57
CA VAL A 167 -12.42 7.25 6.83
C VAL A 167 -12.17 5.76 6.62
N ARG A 168 -11.33 5.15 7.46
CA ARG A 168 -11.01 3.72 7.42
C ARG A 168 -11.85 2.89 8.38
N ALA A 169 -11.96 3.31 9.64
CA ALA A 169 -12.68 2.56 10.67
C ALA A 169 -14.16 3.00 10.77
N PRO A 170 -15.12 2.06 10.85
CA PRO A 170 -16.51 2.39 11.13
C PRO A 170 -16.67 3.12 12.47
N ALA A 171 -17.67 4.00 12.58
CA ALA A 171 -17.93 4.69 13.84
C ALA A 171 -18.27 3.69 14.95
N LYS A 172 -17.71 3.89 16.16
CA LYS A 172 -17.89 3.03 17.34
C LYS A 172 -17.31 1.61 17.20
N SER A 173 -16.46 1.36 16.20
CA SER A 173 -15.75 0.09 16.08
C SER A 173 -14.80 -0.11 17.27
N LEU A 174 -14.81 -1.29 17.89
CA LEU A 174 -13.80 -1.65 18.88
C LEU A 174 -12.43 -1.76 18.20
N ASP A 175 -11.36 -1.49 18.95
CA ASP A 175 -9.99 -1.69 18.49
C ASP A 175 -9.72 -3.19 18.33
N ALA A 176 -9.82 -3.67 17.08
CA ALA A 176 -9.53 -5.04 16.68
C ALA A 176 -8.26 -5.10 15.82
N SER A 177 -7.37 -4.13 16.01
CA SER A 177 -6.13 -4.02 15.26
C SER A 177 -4.99 -3.55 16.15
N VAL A 178 -3.84 -4.19 16.01
CA VAL A 178 -2.57 -3.73 16.59
C VAL A 178 -1.70 -3.21 15.46
N SER A 179 -1.15 -2.01 15.64
CA SER A 179 -0.15 -1.46 14.72
C SER A 179 1.19 -1.28 15.42
N TYR A 180 2.27 -1.62 14.74
CA TYR A 180 3.62 -1.41 15.21
C TYR A 180 4.49 -0.86 14.08
N GLN A 181 5.40 0.04 14.43
CA GLN A 181 6.29 0.68 13.47
C GLN A 181 7.74 0.47 13.87
N THR A 182 8.56 0.09 12.87
CA THR A 182 10.00 -0.08 13.01
C THR A 182 10.67 1.29 13.11
N TYR A 183 10.19 2.24 12.32
CA TYR A 183 10.50 3.67 12.35
C TYR A 183 9.24 4.41 11.85
N GLY A 184 8.96 5.61 12.31
CA GLY A 184 7.95 6.48 11.71
C GLY A 184 7.36 7.49 12.70
N PHE A 185 6.71 8.53 12.19
CA PHE A 185 6.05 9.53 13.05
C PHE A 185 4.68 9.12 13.59
N GLY A 186 4.22 7.93 13.23
CA GLY A 186 2.86 7.50 13.51
C GLY A 186 1.87 8.06 12.54
N LEU A 187 0.82 7.28 12.31
CA LEU A 187 -0.30 7.67 11.46
C LEU A 187 -0.90 8.99 11.97
N GLY A 188 -0.46 10.11 11.38
CA GLY A 188 -0.90 11.46 11.76
C GLY A 188 -0.23 12.07 13.02
N GLY A 189 0.96 11.62 13.43
CA GLY A 189 1.65 12.20 14.57
C GLY A 189 2.06 13.66 14.34
N LYS A 190 1.86 14.52 15.34
CA LYS A 190 2.21 15.95 15.29
C LYS A 190 3.70 16.20 14.98
N LYS A 191 4.55 15.23 15.29
CA LYS A 191 6.00 15.25 15.04
C LYS A 191 6.38 15.21 13.55
N SER A 192 5.45 14.85 12.65
CA SER A 192 5.66 14.99 11.21
C SER A 192 5.48 16.43 10.69
N ALA A 193 5.22 17.41 11.56
CA ALA A 193 4.92 18.80 11.15
C ALA A 193 6.12 19.59 10.58
N GLY A 194 7.34 19.04 10.67
CA GLY A 194 8.57 19.60 10.11
C GLY A 194 9.04 18.95 8.81
N VAL A 195 8.28 18.01 8.26
CA VAL A 195 8.61 17.33 7.00
C VAL A 195 8.54 18.31 5.84
N LEU A 196 9.63 18.38 5.09
CA LEU A 196 9.91 19.31 3.99
C LEU A 196 9.13 18.96 2.71
N ASP A 197 7.82 18.74 2.83
CA ASP A 197 6.92 18.57 1.68
C ASP A 197 5.45 18.80 2.05
N LYS A 198 5.17 20.05 2.43
CA LYS A 198 3.82 20.51 2.71
C LYS A 198 3.02 20.60 1.41
N LYS A 199 1.69 20.67 1.54
CA LYS A 199 0.75 20.78 0.42
C LYS A 199 1.17 21.91 -0.53
N ILE A 200 1.11 21.67 -1.84
CA ILE A 200 1.19 22.76 -2.82
C ILE A 200 -0.08 23.57 -2.70
N ALA A 201 0.05 24.81 -2.27
CA ALA A 201 -1.07 25.71 -2.13
C ALA A 201 -1.53 26.17 -3.51
N CYS A 202 -2.84 26.12 -3.72
CA CYS A 202 -3.48 26.74 -4.87
C CYS A 202 -4.24 27.98 -4.41
N ASP A 203 -4.27 29.01 -5.23
CA ASP A 203 -5.19 30.12 -5.05
C ASP A 203 -6.62 29.66 -5.40
N GLY A 204 -7.55 29.86 -4.46
CA GLY A 204 -8.93 29.38 -4.61
C GLY A 204 -9.77 30.16 -5.62
N LYS A 205 -9.33 31.35 -6.06
CA LYS A 205 -10.04 32.19 -7.03
C LYS A 205 -9.52 31.96 -8.45
N SER A 206 -8.20 31.92 -8.64
CA SER A 206 -7.57 31.72 -9.96
C SER A 206 -7.33 30.25 -10.31
N ASN A 207 -7.43 29.32 -9.34
CA ASN A 207 -7.00 27.92 -9.49
C ASN A 207 -5.52 27.77 -9.92
N SER A 208 -4.68 28.79 -9.71
CA SER A 208 -3.26 28.75 -9.98
C SER A 208 -2.47 28.25 -8.76
N ILE A 209 -1.26 27.75 -8.99
CA ILE A 209 -0.32 27.44 -7.89
C ILE A 209 0.22 28.74 -7.33
N LYS A 210 0.29 28.84 -5.99
CA LYS A 210 0.92 29.96 -5.31
C LYS A 210 2.44 29.78 -5.30
N THR A 211 3.11 30.35 -6.30
CA THR A 211 4.55 30.17 -6.51
C THR A 211 5.41 30.71 -5.37
N GLU A 212 4.93 31.75 -4.68
CA GLU A 212 5.56 32.36 -3.52
C GLU A 212 5.54 31.49 -2.26
N GLU A 213 4.61 30.52 -2.19
CA GLU A 213 4.51 29.53 -1.12
C GLU A 213 5.20 28.21 -1.49
N LEU A 214 5.80 28.11 -2.69
CA LEU A 214 6.48 26.89 -3.13
C LEU A 214 7.78 26.69 -2.37
N GLN A 215 7.91 25.50 -1.78
CA GLN A 215 9.16 25.09 -1.17
C GLN A 215 10.29 25.02 -2.20
N GLY A 216 11.48 25.46 -1.79
CA GLY A 216 12.66 25.53 -2.65
C GLY A 216 12.74 26.84 -3.44
N HIS A 217 11.65 27.61 -3.52
CA HIS A 217 11.61 28.92 -4.14
C HIS A 217 11.70 30.03 -3.08
N ASN A 218 12.65 30.96 -3.25
CA ASN A 218 12.93 32.09 -2.34
C ASN A 218 13.38 31.65 -0.93
N ASP A 219 13.53 32.59 0.00
CA ASP A 219 13.97 32.31 1.39
C ASP A 219 12.80 32.09 2.36
N GLY A 220 11.55 32.40 1.97
CA GLY A 220 10.37 32.26 2.82
C GLY A 220 10.09 30.83 3.30
N TRP A 221 10.53 29.80 2.56
CA TRP A 221 10.44 28.41 3.03
C TRP A 221 11.52 28.03 4.07
N LYS A 222 12.60 28.81 4.16
CA LYS A 222 13.75 28.57 5.05
C LYS A 222 13.60 29.23 6.42
N GLU A 223 12.64 30.15 6.59
CA GLU A 223 12.51 30.96 7.81
C GLU A 223 12.22 30.13 9.07
N ASN A 224 11.75 28.89 8.91
CA ASN A 224 11.65 27.92 9.99
C ASN A 224 12.58 26.73 9.73
N LYS A 225 13.89 26.89 9.99
CA LYS A 225 14.85 25.77 10.13
C LYS A 225 14.49 24.92 11.37
N ILE A 226 13.33 24.28 11.34
CA ILE A 226 13.02 23.21 12.28
C ILE A 226 13.94 22.07 11.86
N LYS A 227 14.93 21.73 12.71
CA LYS A 227 15.68 20.49 12.53
C LYS A 227 14.65 19.37 12.39
N PRO A 228 14.60 18.63 11.27
CA PRO A 228 13.62 17.56 11.12
C PRO A 228 13.78 16.63 12.32
N GLU A 229 12.71 16.43 13.08
CA GLU A 229 12.70 15.32 14.03
C GLU A 229 12.92 14.05 13.21
N LEU A 230 13.70 13.09 13.70
CA LEU A 230 13.83 11.82 13.01
C LEU A 230 12.73 10.87 13.49
N PRO A 231 12.22 10.00 12.59
CA PRO A 231 11.18 9.05 12.95
C PRO A 231 11.70 8.10 14.03
N ASP A 232 11.03 8.03 15.17
CA ASP A 232 11.30 7.05 16.21
C ASP A 232 10.40 5.81 16.04
N PRO A 233 10.74 4.68 16.66
CA PRO A 233 9.88 3.51 16.60
C PRO A 233 8.67 3.69 17.50
N LEU A 234 7.47 3.65 16.93
CA LEU A 234 6.26 3.74 17.74
C LEU A 234 5.97 2.44 18.46
N ARG A 235 5.58 2.60 19.72
CA ARG A 235 4.88 1.57 20.48
C ARG A 235 3.70 2.21 21.20
N ASN A 236 2.51 1.68 20.96
CA ASN A 236 1.35 1.94 21.81
C ASN A 236 1.36 1.04 23.07
N TYR A 237 2.34 0.13 23.20
CA TYR A 237 2.35 -0.93 24.21
C TYR A 237 3.67 -0.93 25.00
N SER A 238 3.57 -0.75 26.31
CA SER A 238 4.70 -0.78 27.24
C SER A 238 4.87 -2.13 27.95
N LYS A 239 3.97 -3.09 27.72
CA LYS A 239 3.99 -4.39 28.41
C LYS A 239 4.98 -5.36 27.76
N THR A 240 5.74 -6.08 28.59
CA THR A 240 6.72 -7.09 28.15
C THR A 240 6.11 -8.16 27.26
N LEU A 241 4.93 -8.67 27.63
CA LEU A 241 4.22 -9.71 26.85
C LEU A 241 3.84 -9.23 25.44
N ASP A 242 3.39 -7.98 25.30
CA ASP A 242 3.06 -7.39 24.01
C ASP A 242 4.32 -7.27 23.13
N ASN A 243 5.45 -6.87 23.71
CA ASN A 243 6.72 -6.80 22.99
C ASN A 243 7.25 -8.17 22.56
N GLN A 244 7.11 -9.21 23.40
CA GLN A 244 7.48 -10.58 23.06
C GLN A 244 6.60 -11.12 21.92
N ALA A 245 5.30 -10.84 21.96
CA ALA A 245 4.36 -11.22 20.91
C ALA A 245 4.70 -10.55 19.56
N LEU A 246 5.01 -9.25 19.57
CA LEU A 246 5.43 -8.53 18.35
C LEU A 246 6.77 -9.04 17.80
N ALA A 247 7.72 -9.38 18.66
CA ALA A 247 8.98 -9.99 18.23
C ALA A 247 8.77 -11.37 17.59
N LYS A 248 7.88 -12.19 18.18
CA LYS A 248 7.50 -13.48 17.63
C LYS A 248 6.78 -13.33 16.29
N LEU A 249 5.85 -12.37 16.18
CA LEU A 249 5.16 -12.03 14.93
C LEU A 249 6.15 -11.67 13.82
N ARG A 250 7.12 -10.80 14.10
CA ARG A 250 8.16 -10.45 13.13
C ARG A 250 8.88 -11.69 12.58
N ASN A 251 9.25 -12.62 13.47
CA ASN A 251 9.93 -13.87 13.09
C ASN A 251 8.99 -14.84 12.35
N GLY A 252 7.71 -14.87 12.70
CA GLY A 252 6.69 -15.64 12.00
C GLY A 252 6.41 -15.12 10.58
N MET A 253 6.57 -13.81 10.39
CA MET A 253 6.27 -13.09 9.14
C MET A 253 7.49 -12.82 8.26
N THR A 254 8.65 -13.43 8.53
CA THR A 254 9.90 -13.20 7.78
C THR A 254 9.72 -13.41 6.27
N PHE A 255 9.07 -14.51 5.85
CA PHE A 255 8.84 -14.80 4.43
C PHE A 255 8.04 -13.67 3.76
N TYR A 256 6.94 -13.27 4.36
CA TYR A 256 6.06 -12.24 3.83
C TYR A 256 6.74 -10.87 3.80
N SER A 257 7.54 -10.53 4.82
CA SER A 257 8.34 -9.29 4.82
C SER A 257 9.30 -9.25 3.63
N LYS A 258 10.02 -10.35 3.37
CA LYS A 258 10.92 -10.49 2.21
C LYS A 258 10.17 -10.45 0.89
N LEU A 259 8.98 -11.03 0.83
CA LEU A 259 8.14 -11.01 -0.35
C LEU A 259 7.70 -9.57 -0.70
N THR A 260 7.24 -8.78 0.27
CA THR A 260 6.91 -7.36 0.02
C THR A 260 8.13 -6.58 -0.51
N LEU A 261 9.32 -6.83 0.03
CA LEU A 261 10.56 -6.19 -0.44
C LEU A 261 10.87 -6.61 -1.88
N ALA A 262 10.80 -7.91 -2.19
CA ALA A 262 11.05 -8.43 -3.52
C ALA A 262 10.05 -7.88 -4.55
N ILE A 263 8.77 -7.70 -4.18
CA ILE A 263 7.77 -7.07 -5.04
C ILE A 263 8.11 -5.61 -5.32
N ASN A 264 8.48 -4.83 -4.29
CA ASN A 264 8.88 -3.44 -4.51
C ASN A 264 10.17 -3.34 -5.36
N LEU A 265 11.17 -4.19 -5.14
CA LEU A 265 12.39 -4.24 -5.96
C LEU A 265 12.10 -4.60 -7.43
N ALA A 266 11.20 -5.56 -7.66
CA ALA A 266 10.88 -6.00 -9.02
C ALA A 266 10.06 -4.96 -9.79
N PHE A 267 9.04 -4.37 -9.15
CA PHE A 267 8.09 -3.50 -9.83
C PHE A 267 8.45 -2.01 -9.74
N LEU A 268 9.19 -1.59 -8.70
CA LEU A 268 9.53 -0.21 -8.39
C LEU A 268 11.03 -0.08 -8.01
N PRO A 269 11.97 -0.48 -8.89
CA PRO A 269 13.39 -0.54 -8.54
C PRO A 269 13.96 0.83 -8.14
N GLU A 270 13.76 1.86 -8.96
CA GLU A 270 14.26 3.22 -8.67
C GLU A 270 13.67 3.78 -7.38
N THR A 271 12.38 3.52 -7.14
CA THR A 271 11.71 3.93 -5.93
C THR A 271 12.21 3.20 -4.71
N THR A 272 12.47 1.91 -4.85
CA THR A 272 13.06 1.12 -3.78
C THR A 272 14.48 1.60 -3.45
N ASP A 273 15.30 1.94 -4.45
CA ASP A 273 16.65 2.46 -4.23
C ASP A 273 16.64 3.77 -3.43
N VAL A 274 15.70 4.68 -3.72
CA VAL A 274 15.55 5.90 -2.93
C VAL A 274 15.05 5.59 -1.52
N ALA A 275 14.10 4.67 -1.36
CA ALA A 275 13.62 4.24 -0.05
C ALA A 275 14.76 3.66 0.80
N VAL A 276 15.63 2.84 0.20
CA VAL A 276 16.81 2.26 0.87
C VAL A 276 17.76 3.36 1.33
N LYS A 277 18.08 4.34 0.48
CA LYS A 277 18.91 5.49 0.87
C LYS A 277 18.31 6.29 2.04
N ALA A 278 16.99 6.47 2.04
CA ALA A 278 16.28 7.11 3.16
C ALA A 278 16.49 6.35 4.48
N VAL A 279 16.44 5.02 4.40
CA VAL A 279 16.60 4.16 5.57
C VAL A 279 18.07 4.07 6.00
N ASP A 280 19.02 4.10 5.07
CA ASP A 280 20.44 4.15 5.39
C ASP A 280 20.79 5.41 6.18
N TYR A 281 20.21 6.56 5.80
CA TYR A 281 20.31 7.78 6.61
C TYR A 281 19.77 7.59 8.04
N LEU A 282 18.67 6.84 8.23
CA LEU A 282 18.17 6.51 9.56
C LEU A 282 19.05 5.51 10.34
N LYS A 283 19.83 4.67 9.64
CA LYS A 283 20.82 3.80 10.29
C LYS A 283 22.01 4.59 10.81
N ASP A 284 22.35 5.71 10.16
CA ASP A 284 23.49 6.54 10.52
C ASP A 284 23.09 7.61 11.55
N GLU A 285 21.97 8.30 11.33
CA GLU A 285 21.58 9.49 12.10
C GLU A 285 20.37 9.26 13.03
N GLY A 286 19.67 8.13 12.88
CA GLY A 286 18.52 7.79 13.73
C GLY A 286 18.91 7.53 15.18
N THR A 287 17.92 7.49 16.07
CA THR A 287 18.16 7.14 17.49
C THR A 287 18.69 5.71 17.63
N ASP A 288 19.42 5.42 18.71
CA ASP A 288 19.92 4.06 18.99
C ASP A 288 18.83 2.99 18.84
N LEU A 289 17.61 3.32 19.27
CA LEU A 289 16.46 2.42 19.17
C LEU A 289 16.03 2.17 17.72
N VAL A 290 16.06 3.18 16.85
CA VAL A 290 15.81 3.01 15.40
C VAL A 290 16.89 2.12 14.80
N GLN A 291 18.15 2.43 15.07
CA GLN A 291 19.30 1.70 14.54
C GLN A 291 19.26 0.23 14.94
N GLU A 292 19.01 -0.07 16.22
CA GLU A 292 18.86 -1.44 16.71
C GLU A 292 17.74 -2.20 16.02
N ARG A 293 16.60 -1.55 15.76
CA ARG A 293 15.48 -2.19 15.08
C ARG A 293 15.75 -2.46 13.62
N LEU A 294 16.40 -1.52 12.93
CA LEU A 294 16.76 -1.68 11.52
C LEU A 294 17.75 -2.85 11.31
N LYS A 295 18.60 -3.17 12.29
CA LYS A 295 19.53 -4.33 12.23
C LYS A 295 18.83 -5.68 12.11
N VAL A 296 17.59 -5.78 12.58
CA VAL A 296 16.82 -7.04 12.67
C VAL A 296 15.58 -7.02 11.77
N GLU A 297 15.47 -6.03 10.89
CA GLU A 297 14.35 -5.87 9.98
C GLU A 297 14.62 -6.56 8.65
N GLU A 298 13.72 -7.46 8.26
CA GLU A 298 13.86 -8.26 7.02
C GLU A 298 13.34 -7.49 5.79
N ASN A 299 12.56 -6.44 6.03
CA ASN A 299 12.13 -5.48 5.03
C ASN A 299 12.36 -4.06 5.54
N VAL A 300 13.54 -3.53 5.22
CA VAL A 300 14.01 -2.25 5.74
C VAL A 300 13.20 -1.06 5.23
N ILE A 301 12.51 -1.18 4.10
CA ILE A 301 11.73 -0.09 3.48
C ILE A 301 10.26 -0.06 3.93
N ILE A 302 9.81 -1.05 4.71
CA ILE A 302 8.46 -1.05 5.26
C ILE A 302 8.51 -0.65 6.73
N ALA A 303 7.96 0.52 6.98
CA ALA A 303 7.98 1.20 8.27
C ALA A 303 6.91 0.67 9.24
N SER A 304 5.73 0.32 8.73
CA SER A 304 4.53 0.04 9.51
C SER A 304 3.92 -1.30 9.17
N ARG A 305 3.50 -2.03 10.21
CA ARG A 305 2.74 -3.28 10.09
C ARG A 305 1.51 -3.20 10.99
N THR A 306 0.37 -3.60 10.48
CA THR A 306 -0.86 -3.73 11.25
C THR A 306 -1.29 -5.19 11.24
N VAL A 307 -1.81 -5.69 12.36
CA VAL A 307 -2.54 -6.95 12.41
C VAL A 307 -3.96 -6.61 12.78
N SER A 308 -4.91 -7.04 11.97
CA SER A 308 -6.33 -6.91 12.21
C SER A 308 -6.95 -8.30 12.27
N VAL A 309 -7.86 -8.54 13.21
CA VAL A 309 -8.59 -9.81 13.33
C VAL A 309 -10.09 -9.56 13.31
N ASN A 310 -10.81 -10.31 12.46
CA ASN A 310 -12.27 -10.22 12.31
C ASN A 310 -12.73 -8.76 12.17
N THR A 311 -12.06 -8.01 11.30
CA THR A 311 -12.29 -6.58 11.11
C THR A 311 -12.92 -6.30 9.77
N GLN A 312 -13.88 -5.38 9.75
CA GLN A 312 -14.42 -4.81 8.54
C GLN A 312 -14.12 -3.31 8.48
N ILE A 313 -13.57 -2.87 7.35
CA ILE A 313 -13.14 -1.50 7.15
C ILE A 313 -13.90 -0.86 6.00
N HIS A 314 -14.00 0.47 6.05
CA HIS A 314 -14.51 1.24 4.93
C HIS A 314 -13.61 1.10 3.71
N THR A 315 -14.20 1.18 2.53
CA THR A 315 -13.44 1.45 1.31
C THR A 315 -12.82 2.85 1.38
N HIS A 316 -11.50 2.93 1.24
CA HIS A 316 -10.71 4.14 1.53
C HIS A 316 -9.44 4.24 0.66
N CYS A 317 -8.69 5.32 0.84
CA CYS A 317 -7.33 5.48 0.32
C CYS A 317 -6.37 5.78 1.46
N ASP A 318 -5.18 5.18 1.43
CA ASP A 318 -4.14 5.42 2.42
C ASP A 318 -3.28 6.63 2.03
N ARG A 319 -3.88 7.81 1.98
CA ARG A 319 -3.26 9.06 1.47
C ARG A 319 -2.00 9.52 2.21
N LYS A 320 -1.63 8.84 3.29
CA LYS A 320 -0.42 9.11 4.08
C LYS A 320 0.72 8.14 3.79
N ASN A 321 0.46 7.03 3.10
CA ASN A 321 1.49 6.06 2.76
C ASN A 321 2.44 6.60 1.69
N ALA A 322 3.62 6.03 1.60
CA ALA A 322 4.62 6.36 0.61
C ALA A 322 4.19 5.91 -0.80
N LEU A 323 4.91 6.34 -1.83
CA LEU A 323 4.75 5.84 -3.20
C LEU A 323 5.44 4.47 -3.41
N LEU A 324 5.31 3.57 -2.44
CA LEU A 324 5.68 2.16 -2.57
C LEU A 324 4.42 1.33 -2.77
N PHE A 325 4.58 0.08 -3.20
CA PHE A 325 3.52 -0.89 -3.03
C PHE A 325 3.41 -1.26 -1.56
N ASP A 326 2.28 -0.87 -0.97
CA ASP A 326 1.78 -1.44 0.26
C ASP A 326 1.30 -2.87 -0.01
N SER A 327 1.24 -3.70 1.02
CA SER A 327 0.79 -5.09 0.87
C SER A 327 -0.16 -5.53 1.97
N VAL A 328 -1.19 -6.30 1.63
CA VAL A 328 -2.13 -6.93 2.56
C VAL A 328 -2.03 -8.44 2.42
N TYR A 329 -1.76 -9.12 3.53
CA TYR A 329 -1.75 -10.58 3.64
C TYR A 329 -3.01 -11.08 4.34
N PHE A 330 -3.56 -12.20 3.84
CA PHE A 330 -4.80 -12.79 4.33
C PHE A 330 -4.51 -14.15 4.97
N PHE A 331 -5.00 -14.36 6.19
CA PHE A 331 -4.93 -15.66 6.86
C PHE A 331 -6.24 -15.97 7.58
N GLY A 332 -6.55 -17.25 7.77
CA GLY A 332 -7.78 -17.62 8.44
C GLY A 332 -8.45 -18.85 7.86
N ASN A 333 -9.67 -19.08 8.31
CA ASN A 333 -10.59 -20.12 7.83
C ASN A 333 -11.91 -19.49 7.34
N HIS A 334 -11.86 -18.23 6.91
CA HIS A 334 -12.98 -17.49 6.34
C HIS A 334 -13.11 -17.74 4.84
N ASP A 335 -14.34 -17.55 4.35
CA ASP A 335 -14.69 -17.40 2.95
C ASP A 335 -15.03 -15.93 2.63
N GLY A 336 -15.05 -15.57 1.35
CA GLY A 336 -15.23 -14.18 0.90
C GLY A 336 -14.02 -13.29 1.20
N GLY A 337 -14.25 -12.07 1.65
CA GLY A 337 -13.15 -11.17 2.05
C GLY A 337 -12.24 -10.71 0.91
N ASN A 338 -12.69 -10.77 -0.34
CA ASN A 338 -11.93 -10.31 -1.50
C ASN A 338 -11.46 -8.86 -1.34
N PHE A 339 -10.26 -8.57 -1.82
CA PHE A 339 -9.72 -7.22 -1.84
C PHE A 339 -10.26 -6.46 -3.04
N LEU A 340 -11.00 -5.39 -2.77
CA LEU A 340 -11.72 -4.63 -3.78
C LEU A 340 -10.85 -3.50 -4.33
N PHE A 341 -10.85 -3.31 -5.65
CA PHE A 341 -10.37 -2.10 -6.32
C PHE A 341 -11.52 -1.42 -7.08
N PRO A 342 -12.37 -0.64 -6.40
CA PRO A 342 -13.53 0.01 -7.00
C PRO A 342 -13.24 0.78 -8.28
N SER A 343 -12.17 1.57 -8.32
CA SER A 343 -11.82 2.36 -9.51
C SER A 343 -11.40 1.52 -10.71
N LEU A 344 -11.05 0.25 -10.51
CA LEU A 344 -10.72 -0.70 -11.56
C LEU A 344 -11.91 -1.62 -11.88
N GLY A 345 -12.92 -1.69 -11.01
CA GLY A 345 -14.06 -2.59 -11.16
C GLY A 345 -13.70 -4.06 -10.98
N VAL A 346 -12.64 -4.35 -10.22
CA VAL A 346 -12.14 -5.72 -10.01
C VAL A 346 -11.92 -5.99 -8.53
N ALA A 347 -11.87 -7.27 -8.18
CA ALA A 347 -11.50 -7.76 -6.87
C ALA A 347 -10.48 -8.88 -6.99
N LEU A 348 -9.54 -8.94 -6.07
CA LEU A 348 -8.56 -10.04 -5.96
C LEU A 348 -8.91 -10.94 -4.78
N THR A 349 -8.52 -12.21 -4.85
CA THR A 349 -8.78 -13.19 -3.80
C THR A 349 -8.10 -12.79 -2.48
N GLY A 350 -8.87 -12.82 -1.39
CA GLY A 350 -8.44 -12.47 -0.03
C GLY A 350 -8.57 -13.64 0.95
N LEU A 351 -8.27 -14.85 0.49
CA LEU A 351 -8.36 -16.09 1.26
C LEU A 351 -7.01 -16.43 1.91
N HIS A 352 -6.98 -17.46 2.76
CA HIS A 352 -5.78 -17.89 3.47
C HIS A 352 -4.56 -18.05 2.55
N GLY A 353 -3.46 -17.39 2.91
CA GLY A 353 -2.18 -17.44 2.21
C GLY A 353 -2.07 -16.48 1.02
N TYR A 354 -3.17 -15.89 0.55
CA TYR A 354 -3.15 -14.90 -0.53
C TYR A 354 -2.55 -13.57 -0.04
N SER A 355 -2.05 -12.78 -0.99
CA SER A 355 -1.66 -11.40 -0.74
C SER A 355 -1.93 -10.48 -1.91
N VAL A 356 -2.16 -9.21 -1.60
CA VAL A 356 -2.39 -8.15 -2.58
C VAL A 356 -1.42 -7.01 -2.32
N HIS A 357 -0.76 -6.54 -3.37
CA HIS A 357 0.23 -5.47 -3.33
C HIS A 357 -0.20 -4.36 -4.28
N GLY A 358 -0.02 -3.09 -3.92
CA GLY A 358 -0.35 -2.02 -4.83
C GLY A 358 -0.25 -0.62 -4.23
N PRO A 359 -0.54 0.41 -5.05
CA PRO A 359 -0.44 1.81 -4.67
C PRO A 359 -1.68 2.26 -3.89
N PHE A 360 -1.87 1.75 -2.67
CA PHE A 360 -3.07 2.01 -1.84
C PHE A 360 -3.21 3.47 -1.39
N ARG A 361 -2.13 4.27 -1.52
CA ARG A 361 -2.16 5.73 -1.44
C ARG A 361 -3.06 6.37 -2.50
N ILE A 362 -3.08 5.81 -3.71
CA ILE A 362 -3.74 6.36 -4.89
C ILE A 362 -5.09 5.69 -5.14
N LEU A 363 -5.13 4.35 -5.05
CA LEU A 363 -6.34 3.60 -5.36
C LEU A 363 -7.27 3.51 -4.16
N TYR A 364 -8.57 3.72 -4.43
CA TYR A 364 -9.59 3.28 -3.50
C TYR A 364 -9.51 1.76 -3.39
N HIS A 365 -9.52 1.27 -2.17
CA HIS A 365 -9.49 -0.15 -1.88
C HIS A 365 -10.30 -0.45 -0.63
N GLY A 366 -10.75 -1.70 -0.52
CA GLY A 366 -11.56 -2.17 0.60
C GLY A 366 -11.54 -3.70 0.67
N VAL A 367 -12.22 -4.24 1.67
CA VAL A 367 -12.37 -5.69 1.86
C VAL A 367 -13.84 -6.03 1.77
N ALA A 368 -14.18 -7.02 0.94
CA ALA A 368 -15.54 -7.52 0.82
C ALA A 368 -16.00 -8.19 2.14
N GLN A 369 -17.30 -8.43 2.25
CA GLN A 369 -17.86 -9.18 3.37
C GLN A 369 -17.22 -10.57 3.42
N TYR A 370 -16.46 -10.85 4.48
CA TYR A 370 -16.05 -12.22 4.81
C TYR A 370 -17.15 -12.89 5.62
N HIS A 371 -17.14 -14.22 5.60
CA HIS A 371 -18.08 -15.06 6.32
C HIS A 371 -17.41 -16.38 6.70
N PHE A 372 -18.04 -17.09 7.64
CA PHE A 372 -17.63 -18.42 8.07
C PHE A 372 -18.76 -19.41 7.78
N LYS A 373 -18.40 -20.67 7.60
CA LYS A 373 -19.39 -21.74 7.50
C LYS A 373 -20.04 -21.95 8.85
N GLN A 374 -21.33 -22.25 8.85
CA GLN A 374 -22.10 -22.46 10.08
C GLN A 374 -21.64 -23.68 10.88
N ASP A 375 -21.08 -24.68 10.21
CA ASP A 375 -20.56 -25.93 10.79
C ASP A 375 -19.05 -25.89 11.07
N ILE A 376 -18.45 -24.69 11.14
CA ILE A 376 -17.02 -24.55 11.39
C ILE A 376 -16.64 -25.12 12.77
N LEU A 377 -15.68 -26.05 12.76
CA LEU A 377 -15.20 -26.72 13.99
C LEU A 377 -14.13 -25.91 14.72
N ASP A 378 -13.30 -25.21 13.96
CA ASP A 378 -12.23 -24.37 14.49
C ASP A 378 -12.76 -22.97 14.84
N ALA A 379 -12.06 -22.29 15.76
CA ALA A 379 -12.35 -20.89 16.06
C ALA A 379 -12.32 -20.02 14.77
N PRO A 380 -13.30 -19.13 14.57
CA PRO A 380 -13.46 -18.35 13.34
C PRO A 380 -12.49 -17.17 13.32
N TYR A 381 -11.50 -17.23 12.43
CA TYR A 381 -10.52 -16.17 12.28
C TYR A 381 -10.38 -15.73 10.83
N GLN A 382 -10.38 -14.41 10.67
CA GLN A 382 -9.94 -13.70 9.48
C GLN A 382 -8.89 -12.68 9.93
N PHE A 383 -7.64 -12.88 9.52
CA PHE A 383 -6.55 -11.95 9.77
C PHE A 383 -6.19 -11.18 8.51
N LEU A 384 -6.05 -9.87 8.66
CA LEU A 384 -5.52 -8.96 7.66
C LEU A 384 -4.23 -8.35 8.19
N LEU A 385 -3.16 -8.44 7.40
CA LEU A 385 -1.88 -7.86 7.76
C LEU A 385 -1.41 -6.85 6.70
N PRO A 386 -1.74 -5.56 6.87
CA PRO A 386 -1.19 -4.48 6.07
C PRO A 386 0.28 -4.18 6.42
N PHE A 387 1.08 -3.96 5.39
CA PHE A 387 2.46 -3.50 5.43
C PHE A 387 2.53 -2.22 4.60
N GLY A 388 3.08 -1.14 5.17
CA GLY A 388 3.22 0.12 4.46
C GLY A 388 4.31 1.01 5.01
N ALA A 389 4.64 2.07 4.26
CA ALA A 389 5.71 2.98 4.62
C ALA A 389 5.23 4.44 4.68
N THR A 390 5.91 5.26 5.48
CA THR A 390 5.76 6.72 5.46
C THR A 390 7.15 7.31 5.53
N TYR A 391 7.56 8.02 4.47
CA TYR A 391 8.84 8.74 4.42
C TYR A 391 8.60 10.23 4.59
N SER A 392 9.60 10.89 5.15
CA SER A 392 9.43 12.21 5.74
C SER A 392 10.62 13.14 5.54
N ASP A 393 11.60 12.75 4.73
CA ASP A 393 12.79 13.54 4.46
C ASP A 393 12.77 14.03 3.01
N SER A 394 13.07 15.32 2.81
CA SER A 394 13.05 15.92 1.49
C SER A 394 14.13 15.46 0.52
N THR A 395 15.15 14.79 1.04
CA THR A 395 16.31 14.30 0.28
C THR A 395 16.03 12.93 -0.34
N TYR A 396 14.99 12.24 0.13
CA TYR A 396 14.70 10.85 -0.23
C TYR A 396 13.23 10.68 -0.65
N TRP A 397 12.86 11.29 -1.78
CA TRP A 397 11.53 11.16 -2.38
C TRP A 397 11.45 10.05 -3.42
N LEU A 398 10.42 9.24 -3.26
CA LEU A 398 10.09 8.08 -4.08
C LEU A 398 9.51 8.48 -5.45
N PRO A 399 10.15 8.16 -6.59
CA PRO A 399 9.64 8.36 -7.95
C PRO A 399 8.20 7.89 -8.16
N ILE A 400 7.57 8.41 -9.22
CA ILE A 400 6.26 7.93 -9.67
C ILE A 400 6.32 6.47 -10.11
N TYR A 401 5.17 5.80 -10.13
CA TYR A 401 5.07 4.43 -10.61
C TYR A 401 5.48 4.35 -12.09
N PRO A 402 6.51 3.54 -12.43
CA PRO A 402 6.97 3.43 -13.80
C PRO A 402 5.99 2.62 -14.65
N GLU A 403 6.14 2.73 -15.97
CA GLU A 403 5.51 1.81 -16.90
C GLU A 403 5.98 0.38 -16.62
N TYR A 404 5.04 -0.56 -16.58
CA TYR A 404 5.31 -1.95 -16.30
C TYR A 404 6.11 -2.60 -17.44
N LYS A 405 7.25 -3.22 -17.09
CA LYS A 405 8.09 -3.99 -18.01
C LYS A 405 8.17 -5.44 -17.56
N SER A 406 7.48 -6.33 -18.27
CA SER A 406 7.40 -7.75 -17.91
C SER A 406 8.77 -8.44 -17.86
N ASP A 407 9.67 -8.06 -18.77
CA ASP A 407 10.99 -8.68 -18.86
C ASP A 407 11.87 -8.27 -17.68
N SER A 408 11.85 -7.00 -17.28
CA SER A 408 12.57 -6.52 -16.09
C SER A 408 12.10 -7.22 -14.80
N VAL A 409 10.78 -7.43 -14.64
CA VAL A 409 10.24 -8.17 -13.49
C VAL A 409 10.67 -9.63 -13.53
N ARG A 410 10.65 -10.26 -14.71
CA ARG A 410 11.06 -11.66 -14.88
C ARG A 410 12.54 -11.85 -14.60
N GLU A 411 13.40 -11.02 -15.19
CA GLU A 411 14.85 -11.01 -14.98
C GLU A 411 15.19 -10.84 -13.50
N TYR A 412 14.50 -9.95 -12.80
CA TYR A 412 14.68 -9.78 -11.36
C TYR A 412 14.38 -11.09 -10.60
N PHE A 413 13.24 -11.73 -10.85
CA PHE A 413 12.88 -12.97 -10.16
C PHE A 413 13.76 -14.16 -10.54
N GLU A 414 14.20 -14.25 -11.79
CA GLU A 414 15.16 -15.27 -12.24
C GLU A 414 16.51 -15.10 -11.55
N LYS A 415 17.01 -13.86 -11.47
CA LYS A 415 18.23 -13.52 -10.73
C LYS A 415 18.10 -13.78 -9.23
N TYR A 416 16.99 -13.35 -8.62
CA TYR A 416 16.74 -13.60 -7.21
C TYR A 416 16.70 -15.11 -6.90
N HIS A 417 16.06 -15.88 -7.78
CA HIS A 417 16.02 -17.34 -7.66
C HIS A 417 17.41 -17.97 -7.82
N SER A 418 18.22 -17.56 -8.81
CA SER A 418 19.58 -18.10 -8.98
C SER A 418 20.48 -17.78 -7.78
N GLU A 419 20.50 -16.54 -7.33
CA GLU A 419 21.30 -16.10 -6.17
C GLU A 419 20.91 -16.83 -4.87
N SER A 420 19.62 -17.14 -4.69
CA SER A 420 19.15 -17.90 -3.54
C SER A 420 19.73 -19.33 -3.49
N ARG A 421 19.95 -19.95 -4.66
CA ARG A 421 20.52 -21.30 -4.79
C ARG A 421 22.02 -21.29 -4.50
N ASP A 422 22.73 -20.26 -4.95
CA ASP A 422 24.18 -20.15 -4.75
C ASP A 422 24.56 -19.87 -3.30
N ARG A 423 23.78 -19.06 -2.57
CA ARG A 423 23.95 -18.88 -1.11
C ARG A 423 23.83 -20.19 -0.33
N THR A 424 22.99 -21.11 -0.81
CA THR A 424 22.81 -22.44 -0.18
C THR A 424 24.03 -23.33 -0.40
N ARG A 425 24.64 -23.28 -1.59
CA ARG A 425 25.86 -24.05 -1.91
C ARG A 425 27.08 -23.58 -1.12
N ASN A 426 27.27 -22.27 -1.00
CA ASN A 426 28.40 -21.71 -0.23
C ASN A 426 28.30 -21.95 1.29
N ASN A 427 27.08 -22.08 1.82
CA ASN A 427 26.87 -22.44 3.23
C ASN A 427 27.01 -23.95 3.49
N GLN A 428 26.81 -24.80 2.48
CA GLN A 428 27.09 -26.24 2.56
C GLN A 428 28.58 -26.56 2.40
N ALA A 429 29.32 -25.76 1.62
CA ALA A 429 30.78 -25.90 1.46
C ALA A 429 31.59 -25.39 2.67
N LYS A 430 30.94 -24.82 3.69
CA LYS A 430 31.55 -24.33 4.94
C LYS A 430 31.19 -25.18 6.17
N LYS A 431 30.61 -26.36 5.97
CA LYS A 431 30.51 -27.41 6.99
C LYS A 431 31.45 -28.54 6.61
#